data_AF-A0A4Q3SSA2-F1
#
_entry.id   AF-A0A4Q3SSA2-F1
#
_cell.length_a   1.000
_cell.length_b   1.000
_cell.length_c   1.000
_cell.angle_alpha   90.00
_cell.angle_beta   90.00
_cell.angle_gamma   90.00
#
_symmetry.space_group_name_H-M   'P 1'
#
loop_
_entity.id
_entity.type
_entity.pdbx_description
1 polymer ?
#
loop_
_entity_poly.entity_id
_entity_poly.type
_entity_poly.pdbx_seq_one_letter_code
_entity_poly.pdbx_strand_id
1 'polypeptide(L)'
;LFNRARRRLGFGYWSLSAFLKTRVKNALQFVENFEAAVADEARRRGVDGVICGHIHKAEMRDIDGIAYINDGDWVESCSALVEYEDGRLEILEWAKLRSWSAIDRTIGALEPLSDLTLEPVLEPLRHPAAA
;
A
#
# COMPACT_ATOMS: atom_id res chain seq x y z
N LEU A 1 10.09 30.95 -4.50
CA LEU A 1 11.58 30.95 -4.53
C LEU A 1 12.18 29.72 -5.24
N PHE A 2 11.76 28.49 -4.91
CA PHE A 2 12.24 27.23 -5.51
C PHE A 2 12.21 27.20 -7.06
N ASN A 3 11.09 27.54 -7.69
CA ASN A 3 10.94 27.55 -9.15
C ASN A 3 11.77 28.62 -9.89
N ARG A 4 12.26 29.64 -9.18
CA ARG A 4 13.06 30.74 -9.75
C ARG A 4 14.56 30.41 -9.68
N ALA A 5 15.01 29.74 -8.63
CA ALA A 5 16.37 29.18 -8.54
C ALA A 5 16.58 28.03 -9.54
N ARG A 6 15.56 27.16 -9.72
CA ARG A 6 15.58 26.03 -10.68
C ARG A 6 15.81 26.46 -12.14
N ARG A 7 15.13 27.53 -12.58
CA ARG A 7 15.29 28.08 -13.94
C ARG A 7 16.66 28.70 -14.20
N ARG A 8 17.32 29.23 -13.16
CA ARG A 8 18.67 29.82 -13.28
C ARG A 8 19.79 28.78 -13.34
N LEU A 9 19.53 27.54 -12.94
CA LEU A 9 20.50 26.44 -12.92
C LEU A 9 20.38 25.50 -14.15
N GLY A 10 19.58 25.85 -15.16
CA GLY A 10 19.51 25.09 -16.42
C GLY A 10 18.72 23.78 -16.39
N PHE A 11 18.12 23.41 -15.25
CA PHE A 11 17.30 22.20 -15.17
C PHE A 11 15.91 22.46 -15.76
N GLY A 12 15.60 21.77 -16.88
CA GLY A 12 14.34 21.84 -17.63
C GLY A 12 13.09 21.41 -16.83
N TYR A 13 11.96 21.14 -17.51
CA TYR A 13 10.75 20.67 -16.85
C TYR A 13 11.00 19.32 -16.14
N TRP A 14 10.83 19.30 -14.81
CA TRP A 14 10.96 18.10 -13.99
C TRP A 14 9.69 17.97 -13.14
N SER A 15 8.96 16.86 -13.33
CA SER A 15 7.77 16.53 -12.55
C SER A 15 8.15 15.51 -11.48
N LEU A 16 8.10 15.93 -10.21
CA LEU A 16 8.31 15.04 -9.07
C LEU A 16 7.30 13.89 -9.09
N SER A 17 6.06 14.15 -9.48
CA SER A 17 5.01 13.13 -9.64
C SER A 17 5.35 12.12 -10.73
N ALA A 18 5.90 12.57 -11.87
CA ALA A 18 6.35 11.66 -12.93
C ALA A 18 7.52 10.79 -12.46
N PHE A 19 8.47 11.38 -11.73
CA PHE A 19 9.59 10.65 -11.13
C PHE A 19 9.14 9.61 -10.10
N LEU A 20 8.25 9.99 -9.17
CA LEU A 20 7.65 9.07 -8.20
C LEU A 20 6.87 7.96 -8.89
N LYS A 21 6.08 8.28 -9.92
CA LYS A 21 5.32 7.29 -10.69
C LYS A 21 6.23 6.24 -11.32
N THR A 22 7.35 6.64 -11.90
CA THR A 22 8.33 5.69 -12.46
C THR A 22 8.97 4.84 -11.38
N ARG A 23 9.33 5.42 -10.23
CA ARG A 23 9.90 4.68 -9.10
C ARG A 23 8.94 3.62 -8.56
N VAL A 24 7.67 3.99 -8.35
CA VAL A 24 6.63 3.07 -7.89
C VAL A 24 6.44 1.93 -8.89
N LYS A 25 6.34 2.22 -10.19
CA LYS A 25 6.23 1.18 -11.23
C LYS A 25 7.41 0.21 -11.21
N ASN A 26 8.63 0.72 -11.09
CA ASN A 26 9.82 -0.13 -11.04
C ASN A 26 9.83 -1.03 -9.79
N ALA A 27 9.41 -0.50 -8.64
CA ALA A 27 9.29 -1.29 -7.42
C ALA A 27 8.23 -2.40 -7.57
N LEU A 28 7.06 -2.10 -8.12
CA LEU A 28 6.02 -3.09 -8.39
C LEU A 28 6.50 -4.18 -9.35
N GLN A 29 7.18 -3.80 -10.43
CA GLN A 29 7.73 -4.77 -11.38
C GLN A 29 8.77 -5.69 -10.73
N PHE A 30 9.59 -5.15 -9.82
CA PHE A 30 10.56 -5.95 -9.08
C PHE A 30 9.87 -7.00 -8.19
N VAL A 31 8.80 -6.62 -7.50
CA VAL A 31 7.97 -7.53 -6.69
C VAL A 31 7.39 -8.64 -7.57
N GLU A 32 6.75 -8.27 -8.68
CA GLU A 32 6.15 -9.24 -9.61
C GLU A 32 7.18 -10.22 -10.17
N ASN A 33 8.37 -9.74 -10.55
CA ASN A 33 9.44 -10.59 -11.06
C ASN A 33 9.96 -11.56 -10.01
N PHE A 34 10.04 -11.13 -8.75
CA PHE A 34 10.43 -11.99 -7.64
C PHE A 34 9.38 -13.07 -7.38
N GLU A 35 8.10 -12.68 -7.26
CA GLU A 35 6.97 -13.60 -7.07
C GLU A 35 6.98 -14.69 -8.16
N ALA A 36 7.12 -14.28 -9.43
CA ALA A 36 7.18 -15.20 -10.56
C ALA A 36 8.39 -16.14 -10.50
N ALA A 37 9.59 -15.64 -10.16
CA ALA A 37 10.79 -16.45 -10.09
C ALA A 37 10.71 -17.53 -8.99
N VAL A 38 10.17 -17.17 -7.83
CA VAL A 38 10.01 -18.10 -6.70
C VAL A 38 8.94 -19.15 -7.01
N ALA A 39 7.82 -18.75 -7.62
CA ALA A 39 6.79 -19.68 -8.06
C ALA A 39 7.29 -20.66 -9.13
N ASP A 40 8.11 -20.19 -10.08
CA ASP A 40 8.69 -21.06 -11.10
C ASP A 40 9.67 -22.08 -10.51
N GLU A 41 10.48 -21.68 -9.52
CA GLU A 41 11.36 -22.62 -8.82
C GLU A 41 10.58 -23.67 -8.02
N ALA A 42 9.47 -23.29 -7.37
CA ALA A 42 8.58 -24.23 -6.68
C ALA A 42 8.00 -25.26 -7.66
N ARG A 43 7.50 -24.80 -8.81
CA ARG A 43 7.03 -25.66 -9.90
C ARG A 43 8.13 -26.60 -10.39
N ARG A 44 9.33 -26.09 -10.60
CA ARG A 44 10.49 -26.88 -11.06
C ARG A 44 10.90 -27.96 -10.06
N ARG A 45 10.66 -27.73 -8.76
CA ARG A 45 10.87 -28.71 -7.68
C ARG A 45 9.71 -29.68 -7.50
N GLY A 46 8.56 -29.44 -8.14
CA GLY A 46 7.38 -30.28 -8.03
C GLY A 46 6.71 -30.22 -6.65
N VAL A 47 6.75 -29.05 -6.01
CA VAL A 47 6.06 -28.80 -4.74
C VAL A 47 4.81 -27.95 -4.96
N ASP A 48 3.86 -28.02 -4.02
CA ASP A 48 2.55 -27.33 -4.13
C ASP A 48 2.61 -25.82 -3.82
N GLY A 49 3.71 -25.37 -3.21
CA GLY A 49 3.81 -23.99 -2.73
C GLY A 49 5.20 -23.63 -2.21
N VAL A 50 5.33 -22.35 -1.84
CA VAL A 50 6.55 -21.75 -1.34
C VAL A 50 6.23 -20.70 -0.28
N ILE A 51 6.93 -20.81 0.86
CA ILE A 51 6.94 -19.84 1.94
C ILE A 51 8.27 -19.10 1.88
N CYS A 52 8.23 -17.77 1.81
CA CYS A 52 9.42 -16.93 1.64
C CYS A 52 9.29 -15.58 2.38
N GLY A 53 10.37 -14.80 2.35
CA GLY A 53 10.43 -13.42 2.87
C GLY A 53 11.04 -12.47 1.83
N HIS A 54 12.03 -11.66 2.22
CA HIS A 54 12.86 -10.78 1.36
C HIS A 54 12.19 -9.54 0.75
N ILE A 55 10.92 -9.59 0.36
CA ILE A 55 10.21 -8.46 -0.26
C ILE A 55 9.50 -7.58 0.77
N HIS A 56 9.49 -7.99 2.05
CA HIS A 56 8.92 -7.24 3.18
C HIS A 56 7.45 -6.84 2.97
N LYS A 57 6.74 -7.61 2.14
CA LYS A 57 5.32 -7.43 1.85
C LYS A 57 4.62 -8.75 2.16
N ALA A 58 3.90 -8.78 3.27
CA ALA A 58 3.10 -9.93 3.65
C ALA A 58 2.01 -10.16 2.60
N GLU A 59 1.96 -11.35 2.00
CA GLU A 59 1.06 -11.67 0.90
C GLU A 59 0.84 -13.18 0.81
N MET A 60 -0.39 -13.60 0.53
CA MET A 60 -0.74 -14.99 0.26
C MET A 60 -1.58 -15.03 -1.01
N ARG A 61 -1.09 -15.72 -2.04
CA ARG A 61 -1.78 -15.81 -3.34
C ARG A 61 -1.44 -17.09 -4.08
N ASP A 62 -2.32 -17.48 -5.00
CA ASP A 62 -2.01 -18.49 -6.00
C ASP A 62 -1.30 -17.85 -7.20
N ILE A 63 -0.22 -18.48 -7.66
CA ILE A 63 0.51 -18.12 -8.88
C ILE A 63 0.59 -19.36 -9.75
N ASP A 64 -0.33 -19.44 -10.72
CA ASP A 64 -0.42 -20.54 -11.69
C ASP A 64 -0.41 -21.93 -11.01
N GLY A 65 -1.22 -22.10 -9.96
CA GLY A 65 -1.36 -23.34 -9.20
C GLY A 65 -0.28 -23.59 -8.13
N ILE A 66 0.61 -22.62 -7.90
CA ILE A 66 1.59 -22.64 -6.80
C ILE A 66 1.12 -21.68 -5.71
N ALA A 67 0.98 -22.20 -4.48
CA ALA A 67 0.72 -21.34 -3.33
C ALA A 67 1.97 -20.51 -2.99
N TYR A 68 1.91 -19.20 -3.23
CA TYR A 68 2.95 -18.25 -2.84
C TYR A 68 2.57 -17.58 -1.52
N ILE A 69 3.48 -17.64 -0.56
CA ILE A 69 3.28 -17.10 0.78
C ILE A 69 4.51 -16.30 1.18
N ASN A 70 4.32 -15.01 1.44
CA ASN A 70 5.34 -14.13 2.00
C ASN A 70 4.95 -13.78 3.44
N ASP A 71 5.83 -14.05 4.40
CA ASP A 71 5.59 -13.76 5.82
C ASP A 71 5.73 -12.27 6.17
N GLY A 72 6.27 -11.46 5.25
CA GLY A 72 6.47 -10.03 5.41
C GLY A 72 7.71 -9.70 6.22
N ASP A 73 7.60 -8.70 7.08
CA ASP A 73 8.66 -8.34 8.02
C ASP A 73 8.08 -7.92 9.38
N TRP A 74 8.98 -7.63 10.32
CA TRP A 74 8.62 -7.24 11.68
C TRP A 74 8.66 -5.72 11.89
N VAL A 75 8.96 -4.97 10.83
CA VAL A 75 9.24 -3.53 10.88
C VAL A 75 8.14 -2.75 10.18
N GLU A 76 7.82 -3.10 8.94
CA GLU A 76 6.81 -2.43 8.12
C GLU A 76 5.45 -3.14 8.23
N SER A 77 5.39 -4.45 7.99
CA SER A 77 4.12 -5.20 8.02
C SER A 77 3.77 -5.72 9.41
N CYS A 78 4.76 -6.00 10.25
CA CYS A 78 4.58 -6.61 11.58
C CYS A 78 3.62 -7.81 11.51
N SER A 79 3.96 -8.76 10.63
CA SER A 79 3.14 -9.91 10.32
C SER A 79 3.76 -11.22 10.80
N ALA A 80 2.92 -12.26 10.94
CA ALA A 80 3.35 -13.62 11.24
C ALA A 80 2.56 -14.62 10.40
N LEU A 81 3.24 -15.59 9.79
CA LEU A 81 2.59 -16.73 9.16
C LEU A 81 2.31 -17.80 10.22
N VAL A 82 1.08 -18.29 10.27
CA VAL A 82 0.66 -19.39 11.14
C VAL A 82 0.10 -20.55 10.31
N GLU A 83 0.37 -21.77 10.77
CA GLU A 83 -0.24 -23.00 10.29
C GLU A 83 -1.14 -23.55 11.39
N TYR A 84 -2.39 -23.85 11.03
CA TYR A 84 -3.37 -24.47 11.91
C TYR A 84 -3.24 -26.01 11.87
N GLU A 85 -3.77 -26.69 12.88
CA GLU A 85 -3.74 -28.17 12.94
C GLU A 85 -4.50 -28.85 11.78
N ASP A 86 -5.41 -28.13 11.12
CA ASP A 86 -6.14 -28.59 9.93
C ASP A 86 -5.35 -28.37 8.61
N GLY A 87 -4.12 -27.84 8.69
CA GLY A 87 -3.26 -27.54 7.55
C GLY A 87 -3.56 -26.19 6.88
N ARG A 88 -4.49 -25.40 7.41
CA ARG A 88 -4.76 -24.05 6.89
C ARG A 88 -3.59 -23.12 7.23
N LEU A 89 -3.22 -22.26 6.29
CA LEU A 89 -2.23 -21.20 6.49
C LEU A 89 -2.92 -19.84 6.58
N GLU A 90 -2.43 -18.97 7.46
CA GLU A 90 -2.94 -17.60 7.62
C GLU A 90 -1.81 -16.63 7.94
N ILE A 91 -1.90 -15.42 7.37
CA ILE A 91 -1.02 -14.30 7.72
C ILE A 91 -1.73 -13.43 8.75
N LEU A 92 -1.16 -13.35 9.95
CA LEU A 92 -1.62 -12.48 11.03
C LEU A 92 -0.94 -11.12 10.94
N GLU A 93 -1.71 -10.04 10.81
CA GLU A 93 -1.22 -8.66 10.96
C GLU A 93 -1.15 -8.28 12.44
N TRP A 94 -0.01 -8.53 13.10
CA TRP A 94 0.15 -8.39 14.55
C TRP A 94 -0.09 -6.97 15.05
N ALA A 95 0.42 -5.96 14.33
CA ALA A 95 0.20 -4.56 14.69
C ALA A 95 -1.28 -4.16 14.69
N LYS A 96 -2.06 -4.70 13.75
CA LYS A 96 -3.51 -4.48 13.65
C LYS A 96 -4.27 -5.22 14.75
N LEU A 97 -3.92 -6.50 14.97
CA LEU A 97 -4.50 -7.32 16.04
C LEU A 97 -4.31 -6.71 17.45
N ARG A 98 -3.22 -5.96 17.66
CA ARG A 98 -2.92 -5.28 18.93
C ARG A 98 -3.36 -3.82 18.99
N SER A 99 -4.01 -3.30 17.93
CA SER A 99 -4.33 -1.87 17.78
C SER A 99 -3.12 -0.95 17.96
N TRP A 100 -1.94 -1.42 17.55
CA TRP A 100 -0.67 -0.70 17.60
C TRP A 100 -0.37 0.07 16.31
N SER A 101 -1.21 -0.09 15.30
CA SER A 101 -1.21 0.76 14.12
C SER A 101 -1.37 2.24 14.51
N ALA A 102 -0.39 3.07 14.16
CA ALA A 102 -0.47 4.53 14.32
C ALA A 102 -1.66 5.12 13.53
N ILE A 103 -2.11 4.43 12.48
CA ILE A 103 -3.28 4.79 11.68
C ILE A 103 -4.57 4.47 12.45
N ASP A 104 -4.66 3.30 13.10
CA ASP A 104 -5.84 2.92 13.88
C ASP A 104 -6.08 3.82 15.09
N ARG A 105 -5.01 4.31 15.74
CA ARG A 105 -5.16 5.32 16.81
C ARG A 105 -5.75 6.63 16.30
N THR A 106 -5.43 7.00 15.06
CA THR A 106 -5.93 8.23 14.45
C THR A 106 -7.38 8.06 14.00
N ILE A 107 -7.73 6.90 13.41
CA ILE A 107 -9.09 6.62 12.94
C ILE A 107 -10.04 6.32 14.10
N GLY A 108 -9.62 5.58 15.12
CA GLY A 108 -10.44 5.31 16.32
C GLY A 108 -10.67 6.53 17.22
N ALA A 109 -9.85 7.58 17.08
CA ALA A 109 -10.04 8.87 17.75
C ALA A 109 -10.91 9.85 16.94
N LEU A 110 -11.17 9.57 15.67
CA LEU A 110 -12.13 10.30 14.87
C LEU A 110 -13.51 9.70 15.16
N GLU A 111 -14.33 10.42 15.92
CA GLU A 111 -15.77 10.12 16.00
C GLU A 111 -16.34 9.94 14.58
N PRO A 112 -17.30 9.03 14.38
CA PRO A 112 -17.87 8.81 13.06
C PRO A 112 -18.41 10.14 12.53
N LEU A 113 -17.92 10.54 11.35
CA LEU A 113 -18.43 11.66 10.55
C LEU A 113 -19.83 11.35 9.99
N SER A 114 -20.70 10.75 10.79
CA SER A 114 -22.13 10.60 10.51
C SER A 114 -22.95 11.78 11.00
N ASP A 115 -22.38 12.66 11.84
CA ASP A 115 -23.12 13.75 12.50
C ASP A 115 -22.79 15.17 11.99
N LEU A 116 -22.04 15.28 10.89
CA LEU A 116 -21.97 16.55 10.15
C LEU A 116 -23.13 16.61 9.16
N THR A 117 -24.30 17.03 9.64
CA THR A 117 -25.29 17.64 8.76
C THR A 117 -24.64 18.85 8.10
N LEU A 118 -24.26 18.70 6.84
CA LEU A 118 -23.90 19.82 5.97
C LEU A 118 -25.17 20.66 5.77
N GLU A 119 -25.42 21.61 6.66
CA GLU A 119 -26.30 22.73 6.40
C GLU A 119 -25.81 23.41 5.11
N PRO A 120 -26.62 23.48 4.05
CA PRO A 120 -26.21 24.15 2.83
C PRO A 120 -26.12 25.65 3.14
N VAL A 121 -24.90 26.19 3.12
CA VAL A 121 -24.67 27.63 3.12
C VAL A 121 -25.14 28.18 1.77
N LEU A 122 -26.46 28.36 1.64
CA LEU A 122 -27.06 29.16 0.59
C LEU A 122 -27.05 30.61 1.05
N GLU A 123 -25.91 31.27 0.85
CA GLU A 123 -25.86 32.72 0.91
C GLU A 123 -26.43 33.28 -0.41
N PRO A 124 -27.54 34.04 -0.39
CA PRO A 124 -28.13 34.56 -1.62
C PRO A 124 -27.20 35.63 -2.20
N LEU A 125 -26.72 35.38 -3.42
CA LEU A 125 -26.01 36.36 -4.24
C LEU A 125 -26.87 37.62 -4.38
N ARG A 126 -26.48 38.70 -3.70
CA ARG A 126 -27.04 40.03 -3.93
C ARG A 126 -26.57 40.51 -5.31
N HIS A 127 -27.47 40.46 -6.29
CA HIS A 127 -27.30 41.18 -7.54
C HIS A 127 -27.30 42.69 -7.26
N PRO A 128 -26.33 43.48 -7.77
CA PRO A 128 -26.50 44.92 -7.83
C PRO A 128 -27.58 45.26 -8.86
N ALA A 129 -28.57 46.05 -8.42
CA ALA A 129 -29.61 46.60 -9.27
C ALA A 129 -29.00 47.51 -10.34
N ALA A 130 -29.60 47.45 -11.53
CA ALA A 130 -29.31 48.29 -12.67
C ALA A 130 -29.44 49.79 -12.33
N ALA A 131 -28.54 50.58 -12.93
CA ALA A 131 -28.71 52.00 -13.22
C ALA A 131 -28.10 52.28 -14.60
#